data_AF-A0A3N7H9K0-F1
#
_entry.id   AF-A0A3N7H9K0-F1
#
_cell.length_a   1.000
_cell.length_b   1.000
_cell.length_c   1.000
_cell.angle_alpha   90.00
_cell.angle_beta   90.00
_cell.angle_gamma   90.00
#
_symmetry.space_group_name_H-M   'P 1'
#
loop_
_entity.id
_entity.type
_entity.pdbx_description
1 polymer ?
#
loop_
_entity_poly.entity_id
_entity_poly.type
_entity_poly.pdbx_seq_one_letter_code
_entity_poly.pdbx_strand_id
1 'polypeptide(L)'
;MNSKKKIMAYAFAGLLIATTLVCCSNAKEEPIGQTETSVKVGAWYFGGWSFPPDTNGHTFHISPTLTTAYLDREPLWGWREDTPGVMEQQINYAAQAGLDFWGFCWYDNTLRP
;
A
#
# COMPACT_ATOMS: atom_id res chain seq x y z
N MET A 1 47.46 -49.55 -22.29
CA MET A 1 47.36 -48.45 -21.29
C MET A 1 47.48 -49.05 -19.89
N ASN A 2 48.46 -48.62 -19.08
CA ASN A 2 48.85 -49.21 -17.79
C ASN A 2 47.75 -49.07 -16.71
N SER A 3 47.59 -50.08 -15.85
CA SER A 3 46.60 -50.20 -14.76
C SER A 3 46.46 -48.91 -13.92
N LYS A 4 47.58 -48.22 -13.64
CA LYS A 4 47.59 -46.94 -12.92
C LYS A 4 46.81 -45.82 -13.63
N LYS A 5 46.82 -45.79 -14.97
CA LYS A 5 46.05 -44.81 -15.77
C LYS A 5 44.55 -45.10 -15.76
N LYS A 6 44.14 -46.38 -15.64
CA LYS A 6 42.74 -46.76 -15.51
C LYS A 6 42.18 -46.35 -14.14
N ILE A 7 42.94 -46.60 -13.07
CA ILE A 7 42.54 -46.22 -11.70
C ILE A 7 42.43 -44.69 -11.56
N MET A 8 43.37 -43.93 -12.14
CA MET A 8 43.26 -42.46 -12.19
C MET A 8 42.04 -41.99 -12.99
N ALA A 9 41.74 -42.63 -14.12
CA ALA A 9 40.58 -42.29 -14.94
C ALA A 9 39.24 -42.58 -14.21
N TYR A 10 39.16 -43.70 -13.48
CA TYR A 10 37.97 -44.03 -12.67
C TYR A 10 37.84 -43.13 -11.44
N ALA A 11 38.95 -42.73 -10.81
CA ALA A 11 38.94 -41.76 -9.70
C ALA A 11 38.52 -40.35 -10.17
N PHE A 12 38.99 -39.91 -11.35
CA PHE A 12 38.55 -38.64 -11.96
C PHE A 12 37.07 -38.69 -12.39
N ALA A 13 36.62 -39.80 -12.99
CA ALA A 13 35.22 -39.98 -13.37
C ALA A 13 34.29 -40.03 -12.14
N GLY A 14 34.71 -40.71 -11.06
CA GLY A 14 33.97 -40.75 -9.80
C GLY A 14 33.86 -39.38 -9.11
N LEU A 15 34.92 -38.58 -9.16
CA LEU A 15 34.93 -37.22 -8.59
C LEU A 15 34.05 -36.24 -9.39
N LEU A 16 33.98 -36.41 -10.73
CA LEU A 16 33.10 -35.63 -11.61
C LEU A 16 31.60 -35.98 -11.45
N ILE A 17 31.27 -37.22 -11.09
CA ILE A 17 29.89 -37.64 -10.83
C ILE A 17 29.43 -37.20 -9.43
N ALA A 18 30.33 -37.19 -8.44
CA ALA A 18 30.01 -36.72 -7.10
C ALA A 18 29.77 -35.21 -7.03
N THR A 19 30.43 -34.41 -7.87
CA THR A 19 30.23 -32.95 -7.91
C THR A 19 28.96 -32.51 -8.65
N THR A 20 28.44 -33.30 -9.59
CA THR A 20 27.19 -32.97 -10.30
C THR A 20 25.94 -33.28 -9.47
N LEU A 21 25.95 -34.33 -8.62
CA LEU A 21 24.80 -34.61 -7.73
C LEU A 21 24.62 -33.57 -6.60
N VAL A 22 25.70 -32.95 -6.12
CA VAL A 22 25.63 -31.93 -5.07
C VAL A 22 25.12 -30.58 -5.60
N CYS A 23 25.34 -30.28 -6.89
CA CYS A 23 24.81 -29.06 -7.52
C CYS A 23 23.30 -29.14 -7.84
N CYS A 24 22.74 -30.32 -8.10
CA CYS A 24 21.32 -30.44 -8.48
C CYS A 24 20.35 -30.39 -7.29
N SER A 25 20.83 -30.58 -6.05
CA SER A 25 19.96 -30.65 -4.86
C SER A 25 19.69 -29.28 -4.22
N ASN A 26 20.34 -28.22 -4.69
CA ASN A 26 20.22 -26.85 -4.17
C ASN A 26 19.73 -25.84 -5.22
N ALA A 27 19.13 -26.31 -6.32
CA ALA A 27 18.34 -25.43 -7.16
C ALA A 27 17.11 -25.01 -6.35
N LYS A 28 17.21 -23.89 -5.61
CA LYS A 28 16.03 -23.16 -5.20
C LYS A 28 15.27 -22.86 -6.49
N GLU A 29 14.05 -23.36 -6.58
CA GLU A 29 13.08 -22.79 -7.51
C GLU A 29 12.94 -21.32 -7.12
N GLU A 30 13.63 -20.46 -7.86
CA GLU A 30 13.30 -19.04 -7.88
C GLU A 30 11.82 -18.99 -8.26
N PRO A 31 10.93 -18.45 -7.42
CA PRO A 31 9.53 -18.37 -7.76
C PRO A 31 9.46 -17.64 -9.09
N ILE A 32 8.85 -18.28 -10.09
CA ILE A 32 8.51 -17.63 -11.36
C ILE A 32 7.90 -16.31 -10.96
N GLY A 33 8.59 -15.21 -11.29
CA GLY A 33 8.17 -13.88 -10.95
C GLY A 33 6.81 -13.64 -11.57
N GLN A 34 5.75 -14.01 -10.86
CA GLN A 34 4.44 -13.50 -11.10
C GLN A 34 4.58 -12.03 -10.79
N THR A 35 4.75 -11.23 -11.83
CA THR A 35 4.28 -9.85 -11.78
C THR A 35 2.76 -9.95 -11.69
N GLU A 36 2.26 -10.37 -10.51
CA GLU A 36 0.88 -10.18 -10.11
C GLU A 36 0.74 -8.66 -10.12
N THR A 37 0.27 -8.11 -11.23
CA THR A 37 -0.19 -6.72 -11.27
C THR A 37 -1.41 -6.67 -10.37
N SER A 38 -1.18 -6.52 -9.07
CA SER A 38 -2.24 -6.40 -8.08
C SER A 38 -3.15 -5.24 -8.48
N VAL A 39 -4.45 -5.51 -8.55
CA VAL A 39 -5.45 -4.46 -8.79
C VAL A 39 -5.31 -3.43 -7.66
N LYS A 40 -5.15 -2.17 -8.02
CA LYS A 40 -5.10 -1.06 -7.07
C LYS A 40 -6.49 -0.53 -6.81
N VAL A 41 -6.90 -0.50 -5.55
CA VAL A 41 -8.21 0.01 -5.12
C VAL A 41 -7.99 1.27 -4.29
N GLY A 42 -8.74 2.32 -4.62
CA GLY A 42 -8.67 3.60 -3.92
C GLY A 42 -10.03 4.21 -3.69
N ALA A 43 -10.05 5.33 -2.97
CA ALA A 43 -11.25 6.10 -2.68
C ALA A 43 -11.06 7.58 -3.05
N TRP A 44 -12.18 8.25 -3.37
CA TRP A 44 -12.19 9.69 -3.52
C TRP A 44 -12.28 10.35 -2.14
N TYR A 45 -11.28 11.15 -1.80
CA TYR A 45 -11.27 11.97 -0.59
C TYR A 45 -11.91 13.33 -0.88
N PHE A 46 -12.88 13.71 -0.05
CA PHE A 46 -13.56 14.99 -0.09
C PHE A 46 -13.12 15.86 1.09
N GLY A 47 -12.32 16.89 0.82
CA GLY A 47 -11.77 17.83 1.82
C GLY A 47 -12.53 19.16 1.93
N GLY A 48 -13.84 19.14 1.68
CA GLY A 48 -14.70 20.34 1.72
C GLY A 48 -15.15 20.72 3.12
N TRP A 49 -14.68 20.07 4.18
CA TRP A 49 -15.17 20.32 5.54
C TRP A 49 -14.43 21.48 6.22
N SER A 50 -13.27 21.86 5.67
CA SER A 50 -12.35 22.84 6.27
C SER A 50 -12.56 24.30 5.84
N PHE A 51 -13.55 24.63 5.02
CA PHE A 51 -13.78 26.01 4.60
C PHE A 51 -13.92 26.96 5.82
N PRO A 52 -13.55 28.26 5.67
CA PRO A 52 -13.70 29.24 6.74
C PRO A 52 -15.12 29.23 7.31
N PRO A 53 -15.29 29.08 8.63
CA PRO A 53 -16.61 29.03 9.24
C PRO A 53 -17.23 30.42 9.44
N ASP A 54 -18.55 30.46 9.60
CA ASP A 54 -19.27 31.61 10.14
C ASP A 54 -19.08 31.72 11.68
N THR A 55 -19.76 32.69 12.31
CA THR A 55 -19.67 32.92 13.76
C THR A 55 -20.18 31.75 14.62
N ASN A 56 -20.93 30.82 14.03
CA ASN A 56 -21.50 29.65 14.69
C ASN A 56 -20.70 28.37 14.38
N GLY A 57 -19.60 28.46 13.62
CA GLY A 57 -18.78 27.30 13.27
C GLY A 57 -19.25 26.57 12.01
N HIS A 58 -20.26 27.08 11.29
CA HIS A 58 -20.83 26.46 10.10
C HIS A 58 -20.05 26.86 8.85
N THR A 59 -20.01 25.98 7.85
CA THR A 59 -19.33 26.22 6.57
C THR A 59 -20.30 25.99 5.42
N PHE A 60 -19.85 26.17 4.17
CA PHE A 60 -20.66 25.83 3.00
C PHE A 60 -21.13 24.35 3.01
N HIS A 61 -20.35 23.45 3.60
CA HIS A 61 -20.67 22.02 3.70
C HIS A 61 -21.15 21.59 5.10
N ILE A 62 -20.87 22.37 6.14
CA ILE A 62 -21.33 22.11 7.52
C ILE A 62 -22.51 23.04 7.82
N SER A 63 -23.73 22.57 7.56
CA SER A 63 -24.95 23.36 7.81
C SER A 63 -25.44 23.28 9.26
N PRO A 64 -26.27 24.24 9.73
CA PRO A 64 -26.94 24.14 11.02
C PRO A 64 -27.76 22.87 11.17
N THR A 65 -28.49 22.46 10.12
CA THR A 65 -29.31 21.24 10.16
C THR A 65 -28.47 19.98 10.32
N LEU A 66 -27.29 19.92 9.66
CA LEU A 66 -26.35 18.80 9.80
C LEU A 66 -25.92 18.62 11.25
N THR A 67 -25.61 19.72 11.93
CA THR A 67 -25.08 19.74 13.31
C THR A 67 -26.15 19.79 14.40
N THR A 68 -27.44 19.70 14.05
CA THR A 68 -28.55 19.74 15.04
C THR A 68 -29.52 18.58 14.87
N ALA A 69 -29.95 18.30 13.64
CA ALA A 69 -30.94 17.26 13.34
C ALA A 69 -30.31 15.91 12.95
N TYR A 70 -29.03 15.90 12.59
CA TYR A 70 -28.31 14.72 12.08
C TYR A 70 -27.02 14.44 12.85
N LEU A 71 -27.04 14.68 14.16
CA LEU A 71 -25.89 14.45 15.06
C LEU A 71 -25.39 13.01 15.05
N ASP A 72 -26.26 12.05 14.74
CA ASP A 72 -25.93 10.63 14.57
C ASP A 72 -25.01 10.35 13.37
N ARG A 73 -24.80 11.33 12.50
CA ARG A 73 -23.95 11.25 11.30
C ARG A 73 -22.61 11.95 11.46
N GLU A 74 -22.27 12.39 12.68
CA GLU A 74 -20.97 13.01 12.93
C GLU A 74 -19.85 12.02 12.58
N PRO A 75 -18.86 12.43 11.76
CA PRO A 75 -17.70 11.60 11.48
C PRO A 75 -16.92 11.29 12.77
N LEU A 76 -16.19 10.17 12.79
CA LEU A 76 -15.39 9.76 13.95
C LEU A 76 -14.39 10.84 14.44
N TRP A 77 -13.92 11.68 13.52
CA TRP A 77 -12.97 12.77 13.76
C TRP A 77 -13.66 14.15 13.92
N GLY A 78 -14.98 14.16 14.05
CA GLY A 78 -15.79 15.37 14.15
C GLY A 78 -16.17 15.96 12.79
N TRP A 79 -16.96 17.05 12.83
CA TRP A 79 -17.44 17.73 11.63
C TRP A 79 -16.35 18.41 10.79
N ARG A 80 -15.21 18.73 11.39
CA ARG A 80 -14.08 19.39 10.74
C ARG A 80 -12.86 18.47 10.70
N GLU A 81 -12.06 18.63 9.65
CA GLU A 81 -10.89 17.79 9.37
C GLU A 81 -9.55 18.55 9.49
N ASP A 82 -9.58 19.85 9.77
CA ASP A 82 -8.42 20.75 9.85
C ASP A 82 -7.73 20.77 11.22
N THR A 83 -8.19 19.95 12.16
CA THR A 83 -7.49 19.75 13.43
C THR A 83 -6.17 19.01 13.19
N PRO A 84 -5.03 19.48 13.72
CA PRO A 84 -3.75 18.79 13.59
C PRO A 84 -3.86 17.31 13.97
N GLY A 85 -3.35 16.44 13.10
CA GLY A 85 -3.35 14.98 13.30
C GLY A 85 -4.56 14.25 12.72
N VAL A 86 -5.69 14.90 12.41
CA VAL A 86 -6.87 14.22 11.83
C VAL A 86 -6.54 13.60 10.47
N MET A 87 -5.85 14.32 9.59
CA MET A 87 -5.43 13.80 8.29
C MET A 87 -4.54 12.55 8.43
N GLU A 88 -3.62 12.54 9.38
CA GLU A 88 -2.76 11.37 9.64
C GLU A 88 -3.59 10.16 10.10
N GLN A 89 -4.55 10.37 11.00
CA GLN A 89 -5.46 9.32 11.45
C GLN A 89 -6.28 8.74 10.29
N GLN A 90 -6.82 9.60 9.42
CA GLN A 90 -7.61 9.16 8.27
C GLN A 90 -6.76 8.38 7.26
N ILE A 91 -5.52 8.80 6.98
CA ILE A 91 -4.58 8.09 6.10
C ILE A 91 -4.28 6.70 6.67
N ASN A 92 -3.97 6.63 7.97
CA ASN A 92 -3.70 5.36 8.65
C ASN A 92 -4.93 4.44 8.62
N TYR A 93 -6.12 4.97 8.85
CA TYR A 93 -7.37 4.22 8.79
C TYR A 93 -7.63 3.64 7.38
N ALA A 94 -7.45 4.44 6.33
CA ALA A 94 -7.60 3.99 4.96
C ALA A 94 -6.59 2.91 4.56
N ALA A 95 -5.31 3.09 4.95
CA ALA A 95 -4.28 2.10 4.69
C ALA A 95 -4.58 0.77 5.42
N GLN A 96 -5.02 0.83 6.68
CA GLN A 96 -5.42 -0.35 7.45
C GLN A 96 -6.66 -1.05 6.87
N ALA A 97 -7.55 -0.29 6.23
CA ALA A 97 -8.70 -0.84 5.50
C ALA A 97 -8.35 -1.44 4.13
N GLY A 98 -7.08 -1.36 3.71
CA GLY A 98 -6.58 -1.95 2.45
C GLY A 98 -6.72 -1.04 1.23
N LEU A 99 -6.91 0.27 1.40
CA LEU A 99 -6.85 1.21 0.28
C LEU A 99 -5.40 1.43 -0.15
N ASP A 100 -5.14 1.31 -1.44
CA ASP A 100 -3.83 1.56 -2.05
C ASP A 100 -3.58 3.06 -2.29
N PHE A 101 -4.63 3.85 -2.51
CA PHE A 101 -4.51 5.28 -2.79
C PHE A 101 -5.78 6.07 -2.46
N TRP A 102 -5.62 7.39 -2.40
CA TRP A 102 -6.71 8.36 -2.43
C TRP A 102 -6.62 9.26 -3.65
N GLY A 103 -7.77 9.53 -4.26
CA GLY A 103 -7.93 10.64 -5.20
C GLY A 103 -8.49 11.84 -4.44
N PHE A 104 -7.75 12.94 -4.36
CA PHE A 104 -8.26 14.17 -3.75
C PHE A 104 -9.19 14.88 -4.73
N CYS A 105 -10.42 15.16 -4.31
CA CYS A 105 -11.29 16.10 -5.02
C CYS A 105 -10.69 17.50 -4.87
N TRP A 106 -10.00 17.94 -5.92
CA TRP A 106 -9.33 19.24 -5.95
C TRP A 106 -10.13 20.25 -6.75
N TYR A 107 -10.37 21.41 -6.14
CA TYR A 107 -10.95 22.57 -6.81
C TYR A 107 -9.88 23.66 -6.89
N ASP A 108 -9.77 24.31 -8.04
CA ASP A 108 -8.93 25.49 -8.18
C ASP A 108 -9.47 26.61 -7.28
N ASN A 109 -8.63 27.18 -6.44
CA ASN A 109 -9.02 28.19 -5.46
C ASN A 109 -8.90 29.62 -6.02
N THR A 110 -9.19 29.80 -7.30
CA THR A 110 -9.24 31.12 -7.97
C THR A 110 -10.36 32.04 -7.47
N LEU A 111 -11.08 31.65 -6.41
CA LEU A 111 -11.91 32.54 -5.61
C LEU A 111 -10.98 33.58 -4.97
N ARG A 112 -10.78 34.70 -5.68
CA ARG A 112 -10.12 35.89 -5.15
C ARG A 112 -10.94 36.42 -3.96
N PRO A 113 -10.26 36.97 -2.93
CA PRO A 113 -10.95 37.68 -1.85
C PRO A 113 -11.79 38.85 -2.37
#